data_AF-A0A7J2SVK0-F1
#
_entry.id   AF-A0A7J2SVK0-F1
#
_cell.length_a   1.000
_cell.length_b   1.000
_cell.length_c   1.000
_cell.angle_alpha   90.00
_cell.angle_beta   90.00
_cell.angle_gamma   90.00
#
_symmetry.space_group_name_H-M   'P 1'
#
loop_
_entity.id
_entity.type
_entity.pdbx_description
1 polymer ?
#
loop_
_entity_poly.entity_id
_entity_poly.type
_entity_poly.pdbx_seq_one_letter_code
_entity_poly.pdbx_strand_id
1 'polypeptide(L)'
;MQPGSLMPAHESRLAAMHYGALGGSTSLIVGGRAYIRASPRAVDCGSVVSRHSVVILEPGAYVDLRVDLEPGSGPLDLSFVELVLGEGSAANVLIGVRAAGPSPSASGLRAALGRGSRLNYALLGSGDRMHRQDDRMVLGPASSLRSGAFLISRRGAGVDRFLGVEHSGEDSSSSASAVGIALDGGYVVVRGLVSIGEGAARSRADFTAGVALLGEGARGHAAPMLEVHTGDVLEARHHSFEAKPGPDQLFYLRSRGLSEPEARDLIITGFAESQLGALEGRLAQEGAGLLRDLVRLIGDDA
;
A
#
# COMPACT_ATOMS: atom_id res chain seq x y z
N MET A 1 -21.00 -8.05 -7.76
CA MET A 1 -19.70 -8.72 -7.59
C MET A 1 -19.81 -9.68 -6.42
N GLN A 2 -19.40 -10.94 -6.56
CA GLN A 2 -19.50 -11.89 -5.44
C GLN A 2 -18.31 -11.72 -4.47
N PRO A 3 -18.51 -11.85 -3.15
CA PRO A 3 -17.42 -11.89 -2.17
C PRO A 3 -16.41 -13.01 -2.50
N GLY A 4 -15.10 -12.75 -2.42
CA GLY A 4 -14.06 -13.75 -2.73
C GLY A 4 -13.71 -13.88 -4.22
N SER A 5 -14.16 -12.95 -5.06
CA SER A 5 -13.95 -12.98 -6.52
C SER A 5 -12.93 -11.96 -7.02
N LEU A 6 -12.46 -11.05 -6.17
CA LEU A 6 -11.48 -10.04 -6.57
C LEU A 6 -10.06 -10.58 -6.69
N MET A 7 -9.82 -11.78 -6.19
CA MET A 7 -8.54 -12.46 -6.27
C MET A 7 -8.71 -13.88 -6.83
N PRO A 8 -8.74 -14.05 -8.16
CA PRO A 8 -8.86 -15.38 -8.75
C PRO A 8 -7.63 -16.24 -8.39
N ALA A 9 -7.84 -17.48 -7.95
CA ALA A 9 -6.73 -18.37 -7.55
C ALA A 9 -5.69 -18.63 -8.67
N HIS A 10 -6.07 -18.44 -9.93
CA HIS A 10 -5.21 -18.65 -11.09
C HIS A 10 -4.52 -17.37 -11.59
N GLU A 11 -4.75 -16.21 -10.96
CA GLU A 11 -4.14 -14.94 -11.43
C GLU A 11 -2.61 -14.95 -11.30
N SER A 12 -2.09 -15.67 -10.29
CA SER A 12 -0.67 -15.72 -9.99
C SER A 12 -0.31 -16.92 -9.13
N ARG A 13 0.99 -17.24 -9.07
CA ARG A 13 1.51 -18.26 -8.14
C ARG A 13 1.24 -17.90 -6.67
N LEU A 14 1.29 -16.61 -6.33
CA LEU A 14 0.97 -16.14 -4.97
C LEU A 14 -0.49 -16.38 -4.63
N ALA A 15 -1.41 -16.09 -5.56
CA ALA A 15 -2.83 -16.37 -5.35
C ALA A 15 -3.11 -17.88 -5.23
N ALA A 16 -2.51 -18.69 -6.09
CA ALA A 16 -2.64 -20.14 -6.01
C ALA A 16 -2.13 -20.69 -4.66
N MET A 17 -0.97 -20.22 -4.19
CA MET A 17 -0.44 -20.57 -2.87
C MET A 17 -1.32 -20.07 -1.73
N HIS A 18 -1.83 -18.84 -1.84
CA HIS A 18 -2.74 -18.23 -0.87
C HIS A 18 -3.95 -19.14 -0.62
N TYR A 19 -4.68 -19.51 -1.67
CA TYR A 19 -5.84 -20.39 -1.53
C TYR A 19 -5.46 -21.84 -1.18
N GLY A 20 -4.32 -22.34 -1.66
CA GLY A 20 -3.84 -23.69 -1.33
C GLY A 20 -3.48 -23.86 0.15
N ALA A 21 -3.04 -22.80 0.82
CA ALA A 21 -2.72 -22.78 2.25
C ALA A 21 -3.83 -22.20 3.13
N LEU A 22 -4.95 -21.74 2.55
CA LEU A 22 -6.01 -21.05 3.28
C LEU A 22 -6.81 -22.03 4.14
N GLY A 23 -6.71 -21.91 5.46
CA GLY A 23 -7.51 -22.70 6.40
C GLY A 23 -8.94 -22.19 6.60
N GLY A 24 -9.21 -20.93 6.26
CA GLY A 24 -10.52 -20.30 6.40
C GLY A 24 -10.49 -18.80 6.05
N SER A 25 -11.66 -18.20 5.88
CA SER A 25 -11.81 -16.77 5.61
C SER A 25 -12.75 -16.11 6.63
N THR A 26 -12.59 -14.80 6.79
CA THR A 26 -13.48 -13.96 7.62
C THR A 26 -14.24 -13.00 6.72
N SER A 27 -15.56 -12.93 6.83
CA SER A 27 -16.39 -12.01 6.05
C SER A 27 -17.18 -11.07 6.96
N LEU A 28 -17.20 -9.79 6.63
CA LEU A 28 -17.90 -8.73 7.35
C LEU A 28 -18.77 -7.93 6.38
N ILE A 29 -20.01 -7.67 6.76
CA ILE A 29 -20.94 -6.81 6.03
C ILE A 29 -21.21 -5.58 6.89
N VAL A 30 -21.06 -4.39 6.31
CA VAL A 30 -21.22 -3.10 6.97
C VAL A 30 -22.39 -2.35 6.34
N GLY A 31 -23.49 -2.22 7.08
CA GLY A 31 -24.71 -1.51 6.63
C GLY A 31 -24.83 -0.05 7.06
N GLY A 32 -23.84 0.46 7.80
CA GLY A 32 -23.87 1.81 8.37
C GLY A 32 -22.48 2.39 8.49
N ARG A 33 -22.17 3.04 9.62
CA ARG A 33 -20.82 3.53 9.92
C ARG A 33 -20.12 2.56 10.87
N ALA A 34 -18.90 2.13 10.52
CA ALA A 34 -18.10 1.27 11.38
C ALA A 34 -16.64 1.75 11.47
N TYR A 35 -16.01 1.44 12.60
CA TYR A 35 -14.55 1.45 12.75
C TYR A 35 -14.12 0.01 13.03
N ILE A 36 -13.24 -0.53 12.19
CA ILE A 36 -12.76 -1.90 12.29
C ILE A 36 -11.25 -1.86 12.41
N ARG A 37 -10.71 -2.46 13.46
CA ARG A 37 -9.28 -2.71 13.61
C ARG A 37 -9.03 -4.20 13.62
N ALA A 38 -8.28 -4.68 12.63
CA ALA A 38 -7.86 -6.06 12.51
C ALA A 38 -6.34 -6.15 12.76
N SER A 39 -5.94 -7.10 13.60
CA SER A 39 -4.54 -7.41 13.84
C SER A 39 -4.38 -8.93 13.78
N PRO A 40 -4.39 -9.52 12.56
CA PRO A 40 -4.23 -10.95 12.39
C PRO A 40 -2.91 -11.39 13.03
N ARG A 41 -2.99 -12.32 13.99
CA ARG A 41 -1.81 -12.78 14.74
C ARG A 41 -0.86 -13.54 13.83
N ALA A 42 0.44 -13.26 13.98
CA ALA A 42 1.51 -14.13 13.50
C ALA A 42 1.30 -15.56 14.01
N VAL A 43 1.53 -16.56 13.17
CA VAL A 43 1.50 -17.97 13.57
C VAL A 43 2.87 -18.57 13.30
N ASP A 44 3.63 -18.84 14.35
CA ASP A 44 4.94 -19.47 14.25
C ASP A 44 4.79 -20.99 14.34
N CYS A 45 4.35 -21.61 13.23
CA CYS A 45 4.08 -23.06 13.19
C CYS A 45 4.94 -23.84 12.19
N GLY A 46 6.01 -23.24 11.64
CA GLY A 46 6.88 -23.91 10.67
C GLY A 46 6.22 -24.25 9.32
N SER A 47 5.00 -23.77 9.08
CA SER A 47 4.25 -23.95 7.83
C SER A 47 3.87 -22.61 7.19
N VAL A 48 3.39 -22.67 5.95
CA VAL A 48 2.84 -21.49 5.26
C VAL A 48 1.59 -21.04 6.00
N VAL A 49 1.51 -19.75 6.31
CA VAL A 49 0.33 -19.13 6.92
C VAL A 49 -0.39 -18.32 5.86
N SER A 50 -1.72 -18.46 5.79
CA SER A 50 -2.56 -17.75 4.83
C SER A 50 -3.83 -17.24 5.48
N ARG A 51 -4.14 -15.96 5.29
CA ARG A 51 -5.28 -15.26 5.90
C ARG A 51 -6.04 -14.49 4.84
N HIS A 52 -7.35 -14.67 4.80
CA HIS A 52 -8.21 -14.00 3.84
C HIS A 52 -9.39 -13.35 4.56
N SER A 53 -9.56 -12.04 4.37
CA SER A 53 -10.69 -11.29 4.92
C SER A 53 -11.48 -10.63 3.81
N VAL A 54 -12.79 -10.60 3.91
CA VAL A 54 -13.68 -9.92 2.97
C VAL A 54 -14.54 -8.92 3.72
N VAL A 55 -14.51 -7.66 3.30
CA VAL A 55 -15.31 -6.58 3.87
C VAL A 55 -16.22 -6.02 2.79
N ILE A 56 -17.52 -6.01 3.04
CA ILE A 56 -18.54 -5.57 2.10
C ILE A 56 -19.29 -4.40 2.71
N LEU A 57 -19.30 -3.27 2.02
CA LEU A 57 -20.08 -2.11 2.39
C LEU A 57 -21.38 -2.13 1.59
N GLU A 58 -22.51 -2.05 2.29
CA GLU A 58 -23.80 -1.83 1.66
C GLU A 58 -23.87 -0.41 1.05
N PRO A 59 -24.83 -0.11 0.17
CA PRO A 59 -24.98 1.22 -0.41
C PRO A 59 -25.03 2.32 0.65
N GLY A 60 -24.24 3.38 0.46
CA GLY A 60 -24.14 4.51 1.38
C GLY A 60 -23.43 4.24 2.71
N ALA A 61 -22.93 3.03 2.96
CA ALA A 61 -22.19 2.70 4.18
C ALA A 61 -20.81 3.38 4.25
N TYR A 62 -20.25 3.45 5.45
CA TYR A 62 -18.93 4.01 5.71
C TYR A 62 -18.08 3.10 6.61
N VAL A 63 -16.80 2.93 6.28
CA VAL A 63 -15.85 2.24 7.17
C VAL A 63 -14.54 3.00 7.32
N ASP A 64 -14.06 3.12 8.56
CA ASP A 64 -12.62 3.28 8.84
C ASP A 64 -12.06 1.88 9.12
N LEU A 65 -11.21 1.35 8.25
CA LEU A 65 -10.59 0.02 8.37
C LEU A 65 -9.08 0.16 8.62
N ARG A 66 -8.62 -0.32 9.78
CA ARG A 66 -7.20 -0.48 10.08
C ARG A 66 -6.82 -1.94 10.08
N VAL A 67 -5.75 -2.29 9.38
CA VAL A 67 -5.15 -3.63 9.40
C VAL A 67 -3.70 -3.51 9.82
N ASP A 68 -3.33 -4.08 10.97
CA ASP A 68 -1.95 -4.16 11.43
C ASP A 68 -1.42 -5.58 11.16
N LEU A 69 -0.47 -5.70 10.24
CA LEU A 69 0.15 -6.96 9.81
C LEU A 69 1.56 -7.10 10.40
N GLU A 70 1.79 -8.22 11.06
CA GLU A 70 3.11 -8.63 11.56
C GLU A 70 3.36 -10.06 11.05
N PRO A 71 4.06 -10.23 9.91
CA PRO A 71 4.35 -11.54 9.35
C PRO A 71 5.10 -12.45 10.33
N GLY A 72 4.69 -13.72 10.42
CA GLY A 72 5.35 -14.71 11.27
C GLY A 72 6.68 -15.22 10.73
N SER A 73 7.35 -16.08 11.50
CA SER A 73 8.67 -16.64 11.15
C SER A 73 8.61 -17.94 10.33
N GLY A 74 7.42 -18.37 9.90
CA GLY A 74 7.22 -19.54 9.05
C GLY A 74 7.84 -19.37 7.64
N PRO A 75 7.79 -20.40 6.76
CA PRO A 75 8.37 -20.32 5.42
C PRO A 75 7.76 -19.25 4.50
N LEU A 76 6.50 -18.86 4.73
CA LEU A 76 5.79 -17.81 3.99
C LEU A 76 4.55 -17.37 4.79
N ASP A 77 4.31 -16.07 4.91
CA ASP A 77 3.08 -15.50 5.47
C ASP A 77 2.31 -14.73 4.38
N LEU A 78 1.04 -15.06 4.20
CA LEU A 78 0.13 -14.49 3.20
C LEU A 78 -1.08 -13.86 3.90
N SER A 79 -1.39 -12.60 3.56
CA SER A 79 -2.54 -11.89 4.14
C SER A 79 -3.24 -10.99 3.12
N PHE A 80 -4.45 -11.35 2.72
CA PHE A 80 -5.22 -10.61 1.71
C PHE A 80 -6.56 -10.13 2.26
N VAL A 81 -6.92 -8.92 1.87
CA VAL A 81 -8.20 -8.29 2.19
C VAL A 81 -8.93 -7.96 0.89
N GLU A 82 -10.14 -8.49 0.72
CA GLU A 82 -11.09 -8.02 -0.29
C GLU A 82 -12.01 -6.96 0.32
N LEU A 83 -12.20 -5.86 -0.39
CA LEU A 83 -13.03 -4.74 0.01
C LEU A 83 -14.00 -4.39 -1.12
N VAL A 84 -15.29 -4.64 -0.92
CA VAL A 84 -16.33 -4.37 -1.91
C VAL A 84 -17.16 -3.18 -1.43
N LEU A 85 -17.14 -2.08 -2.18
CA LEU A 85 -17.90 -0.88 -1.87
C LEU A 85 -19.20 -0.86 -2.67
N GLY A 86 -20.34 -0.85 -1.97
CA GLY A 86 -21.65 -0.59 -2.54
C GLY A 86 -21.76 0.84 -3.11
N GLU A 87 -22.82 1.10 -3.86
CA GLU A 87 -23.08 2.41 -4.45
C GLU A 87 -23.07 3.53 -3.40
N GLY A 88 -22.37 4.63 -3.69
CA GLY A 88 -22.25 5.79 -2.81
C GLY A 88 -21.58 5.54 -1.45
N SER A 89 -21.04 4.35 -1.22
CA SER A 89 -20.34 4.02 0.03
C SER A 89 -18.92 4.62 0.06
N ALA A 90 -18.33 4.73 1.24
CA ALA A 90 -16.99 5.26 1.41
C ALA A 90 -16.15 4.45 2.40
N ALA A 91 -14.88 4.26 2.08
CA ALA A 91 -13.93 3.60 2.95
C ALA A 91 -12.66 4.43 3.11
N ASN A 92 -12.16 4.48 4.34
CA ASN A 92 -10.87 5.01 4.69
C ASN A 92 -10.07 3.84 5.27
N VAL A 93 -8.93 3.51 4.67
CA VAL A 93 -8.22 2.26 4.94
C VAL A 93 -6.76 2.55 5.25
N LEU A 94 -6.27 2.07 6.39
CA LEU A 94 -4.87 2.12 6.78
C LEU A 94 -4.35 0.69 6.96
N ILE A 95 -3.37 0.29 6.17
CA ILE A 95 -2.64 -0.97 6.34
C ILE A 95 -1.23 -0.65 6.85
N GLY A 96 -0.93 -1.16 8.04
CA GLY A 96 0.40 -1.14 8.62
C GLY A 96 1.06 -2.51 8.45
N VAL A 97 2.28 -2.58 7.91
CA VAL A 97 3.03 -3.84 7.76
C VAL A 97 4.37 -3.73 8.48
N ARG A 98 4.57 -4.53 9.53
CA ARG A 98 5.87 -4.63 10.22
C ARG A 98 6.56 -5.94 9.85
N ALA A 99 6.97 -6.05 8.60
CA ALA A 99 7.79 -7.18 8.16
C ALA A 99 9.24 -6.93 8.62
N ALA A 100 9.81 -7.85 9.38
CA ALA A 100 11.18 -7.74 9.90
C ALA A 100 11.89 -9.10 10.05
N GLY A 101 11.24 -10.19 9.60
CA GLY A 101 11.70 -11.55 9.81
C GLY A 101 12.66 -12.08 8.73
N PRO A 102 13.27 -13.24 8.96
CA PRO A 102 14.13 -13.92 7.98
C PRO A 102 13.33 -14.61 6.86
N SER A 103 12.00 -14.56 6.94
CA SER A 103 11.09 -15.23 6.01
C SER A 103 10.42 -14.23 5.08
N PRO A 104 10.08 -14.63 3.84
CA PRO A 104 9.32 -13.77 2.94
C PRO A 104 7.85 -13.70 3.38
N SER A 105 7.18 -12.61 3.02
CA SER A 105 5.73 -12.47 3.18
C SER A 105 5.08 -11.77 2.00
N ALA A 106 3.76 -11.90 1.88
CA ALA A 106 2.99 -11.11 0.92
C ALA A 106 1.65 -10.68 1.52
N SER A 107 1.24 -9.46 1.21
CA SER A 107 -0.09 -8.97 1.52
C SER A 107 -0.68 -8.15 0.40
N GLY A 108 -1.99 -7.91 0.47
CA GLY A 108 -2.66 -7.14 -0.55
C GLY A 108 -4.07 -6.71 -0.20
N LEU A 109 -4.43 -5.52 -0.64
CA LEU A 109 -5.81 -5.04 -0.71
C LEU A 109 -6.34 -5.26 -2.13
N ARG A 110 -7.50 -5.90 -2.23
CA ARG A 110 -8.28 -6.06 -3.46
C ARG A 110 -9.57 -5.29 -3.29
N ALA A 111 -9.72 -4.16 -3.97
CA ALA A 111 -10.90 -3.33 -3.82
C ALA A 111 -11.71 -3.24 -5.10
N ALA A 112 -13.03 -3.26 -4.98
CA ALA A 112 -13.95 -2.94 -6.06
C ALA A 112 -14.93 -1.87 -5.62
N LEU A 113 -14.95 -0.78 -6.37
CA LEU A 113 -15.70 0.42 -6.06
C LEU A 113 -16.97 0.48 -6.92
N GLY A 114 -18.13 0.43 -6.27
CA GLY A 114 -19.42 0.69 -6.88
C GLY A 114 -19.58 2.14 -7.34
N ARG A 115 -20.69 2.42 -8.02
CA ARG A 115 -20.98 3.77 -8.54
C ARG A 115 -20.88 4.82 -7.43
N GLY A 116 -20.20 5.93 -7.71
CA GLY A 116 -20.11 7.07 -6.78
C GLY A 116 -19.38 6.78 -5.46
N SER A 117 -18.75 5.59 -5.31
CA SER A 117 -18.08 5.20 -4.08
C SER A 117 -16.67 5.79 -3.98
N ARG A 118 -16.14 5.88 -2.74
CA ARG A 118 -14.86 6.55 -2.47
C ARG A 118 -13.95 5.69 -1.60
N LEU A 119 -12.68 5.59 -1.98
CA LEU A 119 -11.66 4.90 -1.20
C LEU A 119 -10.47 5.84 -0.94
N ASN A 120 -10.22 6.10 0.34
CA ASN A 120 -8.97 6.65 0.84
C ASN A 120 -8.12 5.50 1.38
N TYR A 121 -6.90 5.32 0.90
CA TYR A 121 -6.04 4.19 1.27
C TYR A 121 -4.62 4.65 1.58
N ALA A 122 -4.08 4.24 2.73
CA ALA A 122 -2.66 4.35 2.99
C ALA A 122 -2.03 3.02 3.39
N LEU A 123 -0.84 2.78 2.86
CA LEU A 123 0.05 1.70 3.24
C LEU A 123 1.29 2.28 3.92
N LEU A 124 1.61 1.77 5.10
CA LEU A 124 2.84 2.10 5.80
C LEU A 124 3.51 0.79 6.19
N GLY A 125 4.79 0.60 5.88
CA GLY A 125 5.43 -0.62 6.32
C GLY A 125 6.90 -0.80 6.04
N SER A 126 7.41 -1.95 6.48
CA SER A 126 8.80 -2.37 6.34
C SER A 126 8.94 -3.68 5.56
N GLY A 127 10.17 -4.05 5.20
CA GLY A 127 10.51 -5.32 4.54
C GLY A 127 11.08 -6.40 5.47
N ASP A 128 10.78 -7.65 5.14
CA ASP A 128 11.46 -8.86 5.61
C ASP A 128 12.43 -9.38 4.53
N ARG A 129 12.76 -10.68 4.48
CA ARG A 129 13.61 -11.25 3.41
C ARG A 129 13.18 -10.80 2.01
N MET A 130 11.88 -10.72 1.76
CA MET A 130 11.27 -10.05 0.62
C MET A 130 9.76 -9.93 0.86
N HIS A 131 9.30 -8.74 1.26
CA HIS A 131 7.87 -8.48 1.44
C HIS A 131 7.25 -8.04 0.12
N ARG A 132 6.19 -8.71 -0.32
CA ARG A 132 5.42 -8.33 -1.51
C ARG A 132 4.09 -7.70 -1.11
N GLN A 133 3.91 -6.41 -1.36
CA GLN A 133 2.59 -5.78 -1.29
C GLN A 133 1.95 -5.74 -2.68
N ASP A 134 0.89 -6.51 -2.89
CA ASP A 134 0.14 -6.54 -4.14
C ASP A 134 -1.24 -5.93 -3.92
N ASP A 135 -1.44 -4.67 -4.29
CA ASP A 135 -2.73 -3.98 -4.19
C ASP A 135 -3.38 -3.88 -5.58
N ARG A 136 -4.70 -4.11 -5.68
CA ARG A 136 -5.47 -3.90 -6.91
C ARG A 136 -6.82 -3.27 -6.61
N MET A 137 -7.19 -2.26 -7.38
CA MET A 137 -8.44 -1.51 -7.24
C MET A 137 -9.16 -1.44 -8.58
N VAL A 138 -10.45 -1.75 -8.59
CA VAL A 138 -11.35 -1.60 -9.74
C VAL A 138 -12.32 -0.47 -9.47
N LEU A 139 -12.35 0.55 -10.33
CA LEU A 139 -13.13 1.76 -10.18
C LEU A 139 -14.36 1.74 -11.09
N GLY A 140 -15.54 1.64 -10.49
CA GLY A 140 -16.81 1.81 -11.19
C GLY A 140 -17.14 3.27 -11.52
N PRO A 141 -18.30 3.54 -12.13
CA PRO A 141 -18.66 4.87 -12.60
C PRO A 141 -18.68 5.92 -11.49
N ALA A 142 -18.14 7.11 -11.74
CA ALA A 142 -18.07 8.23 -10.80
C ALA A 142 -17.40 7.89 -9.45
N SER A 143 -16.63 6.80 -9.36
CA SER A 143 -15.92 6.44 -8.14
C SER A 143 -14.54 7.13 -8.04
N SER A 144 -14.00 7.21 -6.83
CA SER A 144 -12.72 7.90 -6.59
C SER A 144 -11.79 7.14 -5.66
N LEU A 145 -10.50 7.09 -6.02
CA LEU A 145 -9.42 6.56 -5.19
C LEU A 145 -8.41 7.67 -4.85
N ARG A 146 -8.09 7.80 -3.56
CA ARG A 146 -6.88 8.49 -3.10
C ARG A 146 -5.99 7.49 -2.37
N SER A 147 -4.75 7.35 -2.83
CA SER A 147 -3.82 6.37 -2.26
C SER A 147 -2.46 6.98 -1.95
N GLY A 148 -1.91 6.66 -0.79
CA GLY A 148 -0.53 6.97 -0.41
C GLY A 148 0.18 5.72 0.10
N ALA A 149 1.48 5.58 -0.16
CA ALA A 149 2.25 4.48 0.40
C ALA A 149 3.65 4.92 0.81
N PHE A 150 4.06 4.54 2.01
CA PHE A 150 5.43 4.70 2.49
C PHE A 150 5.98 3.35 2.95
N LEU A 151 7.07 2.92 2.33
CA LEU A 151 7.69 1.63 2.61
C LEU A 151 9.17 1.80 2.87
N ILE A 152 9.72 1.00 3.76
CA ILE A 152 11.13 1.05 4.10
C ILE A 152 11.78 -0.32 4.10
N SER A 153 13.01 -0.42 3.63
CA SER A 153 13.81 -1.64 3.69
C SER A 153 15.23 -1.34 4.11
N ARG A 154 15.79 -2.21 4.94
CA ARG A 154 17.16 -2.15 5.44
C ARG A 154 17.99 -3.34 4.94
N ARG A 155 19.27 -3.39 5.34
CA ARG A 155 20.18 -4.50 5.04
C ARG A 155 19.53 -5.87 5.26
N GLY A 156 19.66 -6.74 4.26
CA GLY A 156 19.13 -8.11 4.32
C GLY A 156 17.63 -8.24 4.10
N ALA A 157 16.91 -7.11 3.97
CA ALA A 157 15.50 -7.07 3.69
C ALA A 157 15.19 -6.50 2.29
N GLY A 158 14.00 -6.82 1.79
CA GLY A 158 13.45 -6.28 0.55
C GLY A 158 11.97 -6.00 0.63
N VAL A 159 11.51 -5.04 -0.18
CA VAL A 159 10.09 -4.75 -0.40
C VAL A 159 9.81 -4.62 -1.91
N ASP A 160 8.77 -5.31 -2.40
CA ASP A 160 8.19 -5.12 -3.74
C ASP A 160 6.71 -4.73 -3.62
N ARG A 161 6.42 -3.46 -3.87
CA ARG A 161 5.07 -2.92 -3.88
C ARG A 161 4.57 -2.73 -5.30
N PHE A 162 3.39 -3.29 -5.56
CA PHE A 162 2.63 -3.12 -6.78
C PHE A 162 1.25 -2.54 -6.46
N LEU A 163 0.82 -1.57 -7.25
CA LEU A 163 -0.55 -1.07 -7.26
C LEU A 163 -1.12 -1.19 -8.67
N GLY A 164 -2.21 -1.94 -8.81
CA GLY A 164 -3.06 -1.91 -9.98
C GLY A 164 -4.27 -1.00 -9.74
N VAL A 165 -4.52 -0.05 -10.63
CA VAL A 165 -5.78 0.71 -10.64
C VAL A 165 -6.42 0.54 -12.00
N GLU A 166 -7.59 -0.07 -12.04
CA GLU A 166 -8.39 -0.22 -13.25
C GLU A 166 -9.56 0.75 -13.20
N HIS A 167 -9.59 1.71 -14.12
CA HIS A 167 -10.75 2.52 -14.39
C HIS A 167 -11.67 1.76 -15.35
N SER A 168 -12.76 1.22 -14.82
CA SER A 168 -13.73 0.43 -15.61
C SER A 168 -15.03 1.18 -15.89
N GLY A 169 -15.28 2.31 -15.21
CA GLY A 169 -16.47 3.14 -15.39
C GLY A 169 -16.16 4.60 -15.72
N GLU A 170 -17.11 5.26 -16.39
CA GLU A 170 -17.05 6.68 -16.73
C GLU A 170 -16.87 7.59 -15.51
N ASP A 171 -16.25 8.75 -15.70
CA ASP A 171 -16.03 9.78 -14.67
C ASP A 171 -15.30 9.28 -13.41
N SER A 172 -14.61 8.14 -13.50
CA SER A 172 -13.82 7.59 -12.40
C SER A 172 -12.51 8.36 -12.21
N SER A 173 -12.03 8.47 -10.97
CA SER A 173 -10.85 9.26 -10.65
C SER A 173 -9.88 8.53 -9.72
N SER A 174 -8.58 8.70 -9.94
CA SER A 174 -7.54 8.19 -9.05
C SER A 174 -6.40 9.18 -8.89
N SER A 175 -5.90 9.30 -7.66
CA SER A 175 -4.65 9.96 -7.33
C SER A 175 -3.90 9.04 -6.37
N ALA A 176 -2.76 8.52 -6.83
CA ALA A 176 -1.95 7.57 -6.09
C ALA A 176 -0.51 8.05 -6.00
N SER A 177 0.07 7.98 -4.81
CA SER A 177 1.50 8.20 -4.61
C SER A 177 2.11 7.06 -3.79
N ALA A 178 3.37 6.74 -4.07
CA ALA A 178 4.12 5.76 -3.29
C ALA A 178 5.60 6.15 -3.23
N VAL A 179 6.18 6.10 -2.04
CA VAL A 179 7.61 6.32 -1.80
C VAL A 179 8.19 5.14 -1.05
N GLY A 180 9.24 4.56 -1.62
CA GLY A 180 10.04 3.50 -1.02
C GLY A 180 11.40 4.00 -0.55
N ILE A 181 11.83 3.67 0.67
CA ILE A 181 13.13 4.06 1.22
C ILE A 181 14.01 2.81 1.34
N ALA A 182 15.12 2.78 0.62
CA ALA A 182 16.15 1.76 0.78
C ALA A 182 17.29 2.31 1.64
N LEU A 183 17.55 1.67 2.78
CA LEU A 183 18.59 2.03 3.74
C LEU A 183 19.73 1.02 3.76
N ASP A 184 20.97 1.49 3.67
CA ASP A 184 22.20 0.76 4.05
C ASP A 184 22.26 -0.73 3.61
N GLY A 185 21.93 -0.99 2.33
CA GLY A 185 21.90 -2.33 1.73
C GLY A 185 20.50 -2.89 1.49
N GLY A 186 19.45 -2.16 1.87
CA GLY A 186 18.06 -2.50 1.60
C GLY A 186 17.70 -2.45 0.12
N TYR A 187 16.62 -3.15 -0.22
CA TYR A 187 16.09 -3.23 -1.58
C TYR A 187 14.62 -2.83 -1.64
N VAL A 188 14.26 -1.85 -2.47
CA VAL A 188 12.85 -1.44 -2.61
C VAL A 188 12.44 -1.30 -4.07
N VAL A 189 11.32 -1.92 -4.43
CA VAL A 189 10.67 -1.75 -5.72
C VAL A 189 9.30 -1.12 -5.49
N VAL A 190 9.04 0.00 -6.17
CA VAL A 190 7.74 0.65 -6.22
C VAL A 190 7.27 0.66 -7.65
N ARG A 191 6.24 -0.13 -7.94
CA ARG A 191 5.69 -0.24 -9.29
C ARG A 191 4.17 -0.22 -9.25
N GLY A 192 3.58 -0.08 -10.43
CA GLY A 192 2.14 -0.13 -10.57
C GLY A 192 1.70 0.07 -12.00
N LEU A 193 0.44 -0.26 -12.25
CA LEU A 193 -0.23 -0.09 -13.53
C LEU A 193 -1.54 0.62 -13.28
N VAL A 194 -1.72 1.76 -13.95
CA VAL A 194 -3.03 2.37 -14.08
C VAL A 194 -3.55 2.04 -15.48
N SER A 195 -4.71 1.41 -15.57
CA SER A 195 -5.38 1.11 -16.83
C SER A 195 -6.70 1.88 -16.92
N ILE A 196 -6.95 2.55 -18.04
CA ILE A 196 -8.21 3.21 -18.38
C ILE A 196 -8.86 2.43 -19.51
N GLY A 197 -9.94 1.70 -19.18
CA GLY A 197 -10.66 0.87 -20.12
C GLY A 197 -11.47 1.66 -21.14
N GLU A 198 -11.92 0.99 -22.20
CA GLU A 198 -12.72 1.60 -23.29
C GLU A 198 -13.99 2.30 -22.78
N GLY A 199 -14.65 1.72 -21.76
CA GLY A 199 -15.87 2.25 -21.14
C GLY A 199 -15.64 3.34 -20.08
N ALA A 200 -14.40 3.75 -19.82
CA ALA A 200 -14.04 4.68 -18.75
C ALA A 200 -13.88 6.13 -19.26
N ALA A 201 -14.87 6.58 -20.03
CA ALA A 201 -14.92 7.95 -20.57
C ALA A 201 -14.79 9.01 -19.47
N ARG A 202 -14.13 10.14 -19.78
CA ARG A 202 -13.93 11.29 -18.89
C ARG A 202 -13.20 10.96 -17.57
N SER A 203 -12.44 9.87 -17.52
CA SER A 203 -11.67 9.52 -16.32
C SER A 203 -10.49 10.46 -16.07
N ARG A 204 -10.03 10.51 -14.82
CA ARG A 204 -8.80 11.20 -14.41
C ARG A 204 -7.89 10.25 -13.64
N ALA A 205 -6.62 10.16 -14.02
CA ALA A 205 -5.65 9.38 -13.28
C ALA A 205 -4.32 10.10 -13.09
N ASP A 206 -3.81 10.05 -11.87
CA ASP A 206 -2.47 10.48 -11.48
C ASP A 206 -1.79 9.38 -10.65
N PHE A 207 -0.60 8.96 -11.06
CA PHE A 207 0.21 8.00 -10.31
C PHE A 207 1.68 8.42 -10.20
N THR A 208 2.11 8.72 -8.98
CA THR A 208 3.52 9.01 -8.66
C THR A 208 4.17 7.82 -7.93
N ALA A 209 5.27 7.30 -8.47
CA ALA A 209 6.11 6.30 -7.84
C ALA A 209 7.51 6.85 -7.58
N GLY A 210 8.05 6.65 -6.39
CA GLY A 210 9.36 7.15 -6.02
C GLY A 210 10.14 6.17 -5.18
N VAL A 211 11.46 6.20 -5.32
CA VAL A 211 12.37 5.55 -4.37
C VAL A 211 13.42 6.53 -3.88
N ALA A 212 13.79 6.45 -2.60
CA ALA A 212 14.96 7.13 -2.07
C ALA A 212 16.00 6.11 -1.60
N LEU A 213 17.25 6.28 -2.02
CA LEU A 213 18.36 5.42 -1.65
C LEU A 213 19.25 6.19 -0.67
N LEU A 214 19.31 5.71 0.57
CA LEU A 214 20.12 6.33 1.63
C LEU A 214 21.13 5.31 2.13
N GLY A 215 22.40 5.70 2.14
CA GLY A 215 23.48 4.85 2.61
C GLY A 215 24.02 3.87 1.57
N GLU A 216 25.02 3.10 1.99
CA GLU A 216 25.81 2.27 1.09
C GLU A 216 25.07 0.99 0.69
N GLY A 217 25.15 0.60 -0.58
CA GLY A 217 24.55 -0.64 -1.09
C GLY A 217 23.01 -0.62 -1.17
N ALA A 218 22.36 0.48 -0.83
CA ALA A 218 20.93 0.68 -1.02
C ALA A 218 20.57 0.60 -2.52
N ARG A 219 19.52 -0.16 -2.84
CA ARG A 219 19.05 -0.40 -4.20
C ARG A 219 17.56 -0.16 -4.28
N GLY A 220 17.09 0.41 -5.38
CA GLY A 220 15.67 0.50 -5.60
C GLY A 220 15.28 0.93 -6.99
N HIS A 221 14.02 0.68 -7.32
CA HIS A 221 13.45 0.94 -8.64
C HIS A 221 12.03 1.48 -8.52
N ALA A 222 11.73 2.54 -9.28
CA ALA A 222 10.40 3.09 -9.42
C ALA A 222 9.91 2.91 -10.87
N ALA A 223 8.83 2.14 -11.08
CA ALA A 223 8.34 1.77 -12.41
C ALA A 223 6.79 1.90 -12.50
N PRO A 224 6.26 3.12 -12.65
CA PRO A 224 4.84 3.33 -12.91
C PRO A 224 4.52 3.11 -14.40
N MET A 225 3.41 2.45 -14.68
CA MET A 225 2.92 2.18 -16.03
C MET A 225 1.51 2.73 -16.19
N LEU A 226 1.17 3.11 -17.42
CA LEU A 226 -0.11 3.68 -17.79
C LEU A 226 -0.59 3.05 -19.10
N GLU A 227 -1.81 2.53 -19.11
CA GLU A 227 -2.49 1.98 -20.28
C GLU A 227 -3.80 2.74 -20.49
N VAL A 228 -4.00 3.30 -21.68
CA VAL A 228 -5.20 4.08 -21.99
C VAL A 228 -5.84 3.52 -23.25
N HIS A 229 -7.04 2.96 -23.11
CA HIS A 229 -7.77 2.28 -24.19
C HIS A 229 -8.93 3.10 -24.75
N THR A 230 -9.13 4.33 -24.30
CA THR A 230 -10.17 5.24 -24.79
C THR A 230 -9.59 6.61 -25.15
N GLY A 231 -10.18 7.27 -26.15
CA GLY A 231 -9.82 8.64 -26.54
C GLY A 231 -10.47 9.73 -25.68
N ASP A 232 -11.48 9.39 -24.87
CA ASP A 232 -12.20 10.33 -24.01
C ASP A 232 -11.68 10.24 -22.57
N VAL A 233 -10.58 10.94 -22.30
CA VAL A 233 -9.95 11.00 -20.98
C VAL A 233 -9.68 12.47 -20.62
N LEU A 234 -10.01 12.87 -19.40
CA LEU A 234 -9.75 14.24 -18.93
C LEU A 234 -8.29 14.41 -18.50
N GLU A 235 -7.72 13.40 -17.86
CA GLU A 235 -6.33 13.40 -17.42
C GLU A 235 -5.79 11.96 -17.28
N ALA A 236 -4.57 11.73 -17.73
CA ALA A 236 -3.84 10.50 -17.45
C ALA A 236 -2.35 10.83 -17.32
N ARG A 237 -1.82 10.75 -16.11
CA ARG A 237 -0.43 11.12 -15.78
C ARG A 237 0.20 10.05 -14.91
N HIS A 238 1.48 9.83 -15.16
CA HIS A 238 2.34 9.11 -14.25
C HIS A 238 3.66 9.84 -14.08
N HIS A 239 4.27 9.70 -12.90
CA HIS A 239 5.56 10.29 -12.59
C HIS A 239 6.41 9.28 -11.84
N SER A 240 7.69 9.21 -12.21
CA SER A 240 8.68 8.38 -11.52
C SER A 240 9.85 9.24 -11.07
N PHE A 241 10.36 9.00 -9.86
CA PHE A 241 11.58 9.65 -9.41
C PHE A 241 12.49 8.72 -8.59
N GLU A 242 13.77 9.03 -8.62
CA GLU A 242 14.77 8.45 -7.74
C GLU A 242 15.44 9.58 -6.96
N ALA A 243 15.42 9.48 -5.64
CA ALA A 243 16.09 10.42 -4.76
C ALA A 243 17.33 9.76 -4.14
N LYS A 244 18.44 10.49 -4.14
CA LYS A 244 19.62 10.13 -3.35
C LYS A 244 19.94 11.36 -2.51
N PRO A 245 19.36 11.48 -1.30
CA PRO A 245 19.66 12.61 -0.43
C PRO A 245 21.17 12.75 -0.30
N GLY A 246 21.71 13.80 -0.89
CA GLY A 246 23.13 13.93 -1.14
C GLY A 246 23.90 14.32 0.12
N PRO A 247 25.24 14.23 0.07
CA PRO A 247 26.12 14.72 1.13
C PRO A 247 25.79 16.15 1.55
N ASP A 248 25.36 17.01 0.61
CA ASP A 248 25.05 18.42 0.87
C ASP A 248 23.80 18.62 1.74
N GLN A 249 22.74 17.84 1.53
CA GLN A 249 21.52 17.92 2.36
C GLN A 249 21.82 17.45 3.79
N LEU A 250 22.55 16.34 3.92
CA LEU A 250 22.98 15.83 5.21
C LEU A 250 23.94 16.81 5.90
N PHE A 251 24.92 17.36 5.17
CA PHE A 251 25.87 18.35 5.67
C PHE A 251 25.15 19.61 6.16
N TYR A 252 24.19 20.12 5.39
CA TYR A 252 23.41 21.28 5.78
C TYR A 252 22.66 21.04 7.09
N LEU A 253 21.91 19.94 7.20
CA LEU A 253 21.17 19.59 8.41
C LEU A 253 22.11 19.41 9.62
N ARG A 254 23.26 18.75 9.42
CA ARG A 254 24.27 18.58 10.45
C ARG A 254 24.91 19.90 10.89
N SER A 255 25.14 20.84 9.97
CA SER A 255 25.62 22.19 10.30
C SER A 255 24.62 23.01 11.13
N ARG A 256 23.34 22.59 11.17
CA ARG A 256 22.30 23.16 12.04
C ARG A 256 22.21 22.48 13.41
N GLY A 257 23.14 21.58 13.71
CA GLY A 257 23.25 20.93 15.02
C GLY A 257 22.56 19.57 15.12
N LEU A 258 22.01 19.05 14.03
CA LEU A 258 21.49 17.68 14.01
C LEU A 258 22.64 16.68 13.91
N SER A 259 22.54 15.57 14.64
CA SER A 259 23.35 14.39 14.37
C SER A 259 23.00 13.81 12.99
N GLU A 260 23.85 12.95 12.45
CA GLU A 260 23.56 12.30 11.17
C GLU A 260 22.28 11.44 11.20
N PRO A 261 22.01 10.63 12.26
CA PRO A 261 20.73 9.93 12.40
C PRO A 261 19.54 10.89 12.40
N GLU A 262 19.57 11.97 13.18
CA GLU A 262 18.47 12.95 13.22
C GLU A 262 18.25 13.64 11.86
N ALA A 263 19.32 13.93 11.12
CA ALA A 263 19.23 14.48 9.77
C ALA A 263 18.58 13.50 8.79
N ARG A 264 18.95 12.21 8.86
CA ARG A 264 18.33 11.15 8.04
C ARG A 264 16.86 10.99 8.38
N ASP A 265 16.52 10.91 9.67
CA ASP A 265 15.14 10.77 10.15
C ASP A 265 14.26 11.94 9.66
N LEU A 266 14.80 13.17 9.66
CA LEU A 266 14.07 14.34 9.16
C LEU A 266 13.79 14.24 7.65
N ILE A 267 14.76 13.81 6.86
CA ILE A 267 14.59 13.61 5.41
C ILE A 267 13.55 12.52 5.15
N ILE A 268 13.65 11.39 5.85
CA ILE A 268 12.74 10.25 5.71
C ILE A 268 11.31 10.65 6.11
N THR A 269 11.17 11.39 7.22
CA THR A 269 9.88 11.91 7.68
C THR A 269 9.23 12.81 6.62
N GLY A 270 10.00 13.70 5.97
CA GLY A 270 9.48 14.55 4.90
C GLY A 270 8.92 13.76 3.71
N PHE A 271 9.60 12.67 3.31
CA PHE A 271 9.05 11.76 2.30
C PHE A 271 7.76 11.09 2.77
N ALA A 272 7.72 10.65 4.02
CA ALA A 272 6.62 9.84 4.52
C ALA A 272 5.35 10.62 4.83
N GLU A 273 5.45 11.82 5.41
CA GLU A 273 4.29 12.66 5.72
C GLU A 273 3.49 13.02 4.46
N SER A 274 4.17 13.19 3.31
CA SER A 274 3.51 13.45 2.03
C SER A 274 2.55 12.33 1.60
N GLN A 275 2.74 11.11 2.10
CA GLN A 275 1.92 9.93 1.75
C GLN A 275 0.68 9.79 2.63
N LEU A 276 0.65 10.44 3.81
CA LEU A 276 -0.51 10.37 4.71
C LEU A 276 -1.67 11.25 4.27
N GLY A 277 -1.44 12.18 3.33
CA GLY A 277 -2.48 13.09 2.84
C GLY A 277 -3.70 12.38 2.24
N ALA A 278 -3.57 11.10 1.85
CA ALA A 278 -4.68 10.29 1.37
C ALA A 278 -5.72 9.98 2.44
N LEU A 279 -5.32 9.86 3.71
CA LEU A 279 -6.22 9.52 4.82
C LEU A 279 -6.96 10.73 5.37
N GLU A 280 -8.11 10.46 5.96
CA GLU A 280 -8.92 11.46 6.66
C GLU A 280 -9.22 11.06 8.11
N GLY A 281 -9.65 12.04 8.91
CA GLY A 281 -10.21 11.82 10.23
C GLY A 281 -9.31 11.02 11.17
N ARG A 282 -9.87 9.96 11.77
CA ARG A 282 -9.20 9.10 12.74
C ARG A 282 -7.96 8.43 12.16
N LEU A 283 -8.06 7.84 10.96
CA LEU A 283 -6.96 7.07 10.40
C LEU A 283 -5.78 7.95 10.01
N ALA A 284 -5.99 9.22 9.65
CA ALA A 284 -4.88 10.15 9.45
C ALA A 284 -4.03 10.34 10.72
N GLN A 285 -4.67 10.45 11.89
CA GLN A 285 -3.98 10.56 13.18
C GLN A 285 -3.27 9.26 13.55
N GLU A 286 -3.93 8.13 13.34
CA GLU A 286 -3.36 6.80 13.59
C GLU A 286 -2.18 6.49 12.65
N GLY A 287 -2.27 6.88 11.39
CA GLY A 287 -1.22 6.75 10.38
C GLY A 287 0.00 7.60 10.73
N ALA A 288 -0.19 8.83 11.22
CA ALA A 288 0.91 9.65 11.72
C ALA A 288 1.61 9.02 12.94
N GLY A 289 0.86 8.34 13.82
CA GLY A 289 1.43 7.54 14.91
C GLY A 289 2.28 6.38 14.41
N LEU A 290 1.73 5.56 13.52
CA LEU A 290 2.42 4.40 12.96
C LEU A 290 3.65 4.80 12.14
N LEU A 291 3.59 5.93 11.44
CA LEU A 291 4.73 6.49 10.73
C LEU A 291 5.87 6.85 11.69
N ARG A 292 5.57 7.54 12.80
CA ARG A 292 6.61 7.86 13.80
C ARG A 292 7.25 6.61 14.37
N ASP A 293 6.47 5.55 14.61
CA ASP A 293 7.01 4.27 15.07
C ASP A 293 7.93 3.65 14.01
N LEU A 294 7.53 3.67 12.74
CA LEU A 294 8.31 3.13 11.62
C LEU A 294 9.63 3.89 11.42
N VAL A 295 9.62 5.22 11.58
CA VAL A 295 10.82 6.06 11.49
C VAL A 295 11.75 5.83 12.68
N ARG A 296 11.23 5.70 13.91
CA ARG A 296 12.08 5.42 15.09
C ARG A 296 12.84 4.11 14.99
N LEU A 297 12.21 3.07 14.42
CA LEU A 297 12.87 1.78 14.17
C LEU A 297 14.10 1.87 13.24
N ILE A 298 14.31 3.01 12.58
CA ILE A 298 15.49 3.28 11.76
C ILE A 298 16.68 3.73 12.62
N GLY A 299 16.42 4.51 13.68
CA GLY A 299 17.45 5.15 14.49
C GLY A 299 18.06 4.26 15.58
N ASP A 300 17.35 3.20 16.01
CA ASP A 300 17.74 2.36 17.15
C ASP A 300 18.85 1.33 16.84
N ASP A 301 19.26 1.17 15.57
CA ASP A 301 20.31 0.23 15.13
C ASP A 301 21.66 0.92 14.78
N ALA A 302 21.83 2.20 15.12
CA ALA A 302 23.03 3.01 14.83
C ALA A 302 24.06 3.01 15.97
#